data_AF-I0WKN3-F1
#
_entry.id   AF-I0WKN3-F1
#
_cell.length_a   1.000
_cell.length_b   1.000
_cell.length_c   1.000
_cell.angle_alpha   90.00
_cell.angle_beta   90.00
_cell.angle_gamma   90.00
#
_symmetry.space_group_name_H-M   'P 1'
#
loop_
_entity.id
_entity.type
_entity.pdbx_description
1 polymer ?
#
loop_
_entity_poly.entity_id
_entity_poly.type
_entity_poly.pdbx_seq_one_letter_code
_entity_poly.pdbx_strand_id
1 'polypeptide(L)'
;MTFGRTIVGAAGTAAVLYGAWVRPRLVRWGATEEEVAGPYPGADLVPDGDRGGAMAVTIDAPPDQVWPWLVQLGGDRGGWYSWDHL
;
A
#
# COMPACT_ATOMS: atom_id res chain seq x y z
N MET A 1 32.78 -5.35 24.02
CA MET A 1 32.28 -4.11 23.36
C MET A 1 32.17 -4.22 21.83
N THR A 2 32.87 -5.14 21.16
CA THR A 2 32.84 -5.28 19.69
C THR A 2 31.54 -5.90 19.15
N PHE A 3 30.97 -6.86 19.86
CA PHE A 3 29.76 -7.59 19.44
C PHE A 3 28.52 -6.68 19.28
N GLY A 4 28.33 -5.72 20.20
CA GLY A 4 27.24 -4.74 20.11
C GLY A 4 27.37 -3.78 18.92
N ARG A 5 28.60 -3.39 18.56
CA ARG A 5 28.85 -2.55 17.36
C ARG A 5 28.54 -3.28 16.06
N THR A 6 28.85 -4.57 15.98
CA THR A 6 28.52 -5.39 14.80
C THR A 6 27.01 -5.56 14.62
N ILE A 7 26.26 -5.78 15.70
CA ILE A 7 24.79 -5.90 15.65
C ILE A 7 24.15 -4.58 15.19
N VAL A 8 24.56 -3.45 15.78
CA VAL A 8 24.05 -2.12 15.37
C VAL A 8 24.37 -1.84 13.91
N GLY A 9 25.58 -2.17 13.46
CA GLY A 9 25.97 -2.03 12.05
C GLY A 9 25.12 -2.89 11.12
N ALA A 10 24.90 -4.17 11.45
CA ALA A 10 24.09 -5.06 10.64
C ALA A 10 22.60 -4.63 10.58
N ALA A 11 22.02 -4.23 11.71
CA ALA A 11 20.65 -3.73 11.77
C ALA A 11 20.48 -2.43 10.97
N GLY A 12 21.44 -1.51 11.06
CA GLY A 12 21.44 -0.27 10.25
C GLY A 12 21.47 -0.57 8.75
N THR A 13 22.35 -1.47 8.31
CA THR A 13 22.40 -1.92 6.91
C THR A 13 21.07 -2.54 6.47
N ALA A 14 20.50 -3.44 7.27
CA ALA A 14 19.21 -4.07 6.95
C ALA A 14 18.07 -3.05 6.84
N ALA A 15 18.02 -2.06 7.72
CA ALA A 15 17.01 -1.00 7.67
C ALA A 15 17.15 -0.14 6.39
N VAL A 16 18.37 0.21 5.99
CA VAL A 16 18.63 0.92 4.73
C VAL A 16 18.23 0.07 3.53
N LEU A 17 18.61 -1.21 3.51
CA LEU A 17 18.24 -2.14 2.44
C LEU A 17 16.72 -2.30 2.30
N TYR A 18 16.03 -2.42 3.43
CA TYR A 18 14.58 -2.49 3.44
C TYR A 18 13.94 -1.20 2.92
N GLY A 19 14.38 -0.04 3.45
CA GLY A 19 13.82 1.26 3.11
C GLY A 19 14.01 1.65 1.64
N ALA A 20 15.15 1.31 1.05
CA ALA A 20 15.48 1.72 -0.32
C ALA A 20 14.95 0.77 -1.40
N TRP A 21 14.82 -0.54 -1.14
CA TRP A 21 14.47 -1.51 -2.19
C TRP A 21 13.19 -2.31 -1.92
N VAL A 22 12.89 -2.63 -0.67
CA VAL A 22 11.75 -3.48 -0.31
C VAL A 22 10.50 -2.64 -0.09
N ARG A 23 10.57 -1.64 0.79
CA ARG A 23 9.42 -0.77 1.13
C ARG A 23 8.79 -0.11 -0.10
N PRO A 24 9.55 0.48 -1.05
CA PRO A 24 8.93 1.12 -2.22
C PRO A 24 8.16 0.15 -3.11
N ARG A 25 8.61 -1.10 -3.22
CA ARG A 25 7.90 -2.16 -3.97
C ARG A 25 6.62 -2.59 -3.28
N LEU A 26 6.61 -2.70 -1.95
CA LEU A 26 5.43 -3.09 -1.20
C LEU A 26 4.33 -2.02 -1.29
N VAL A 27 4.68 -0.74 -1.13
CA VAL A 27 3.69 0.35 -1.11
C VAL A 27 3.25 0.81 -2.51
N ARG A 28 3.82 0.25 -3.58
CA ARG A 28 3.47 0.52 -4.98
C ARG A 28 3.02 -0.74 -5.73
N TRP A 29 2.69 -1.81 -5.00
CA TRP A 29 2.44 -3.11 -5.60
C TRP A 29 1.27 -3.05 -6.59
N GLY A 30 1.51 -3.55 -7.81
CA GLY A 30 0.54 -3.63 -8.89
C GLY A 30 0.24 -2.32 -9.62
N ALA A 31 0.74 -1.17 -9.13
CA ALA A 31 0.56 0.12 -9.78
C ALA A 31 1.66 0.42 -10.82
N THR A 32 1.31 1.12 -11.89
CA THR A 32 2.27 1.67 -12.85
C THR A 32 2.91 2.97 -12.34
N GLU A 33 4.01 3.39 -12.95
CA GLU A 33 4.64 4.67 -12.59
C GLU A 33 3.73 5.87 -12.92
N GLU A 34 2.92 5.78 -13.98
CA GLU A 34 1.93 6.80 -14.32
C GLU A 34 0.82 6.90 -13.26
N GLU A 35 0.33 5.79 -12.74
CA GLU A 35 -0.67 5.75 -11.66
C GLU A 35 -0.11 6.28 -10.33
N VAL A 36 1.17 5.99 -10.05
CA VAL A 36 1.88 6.50 -8.87
C VAL A 36 2.09 8.01 -8.97
N ALA A 37 2.50 8.53 -10.12
CA ALA A 37 2.76 9.95 -10.36
C ALA A 37 1.48 10.77 -10.63
N GLY A 38 0.38 10.10 -10.94
CA GLY A 38 -0.90 10.73 -11.27
C GLY A 38 -1.52 11.51 -10.11
N PRO A 39 -2.53 12.36 -10.42
CA PRO A 39 -3.26 13.10 -9.40
C PRO A 39 -3.90 12.14 -8.40
N TYR A 40 -4.06 12.60 -7.15
CA TYR A 40 -4.72 11.84 -6.09
C TYR A 40 -6.11 12.47 -5.83
N PRO A 41 -7.19 11.93 -6.43
CA PRO A 41 -8.53 12.45 -6.19
C PRO A 41 -8.87 12.42 -4.71
N GLY A 42 -9.35 13.54 -4.17
CA GLY A 42 -9.65 13.69 -2.74
C GLY A 42 -8.45 14.05 -1.87
N ALA A 43 -7.31 14.47 -2.45
CA ALA A 43 -6.16 14.98 -1.69
C ALA A 43 -6.53 16.18 -0.77
N ASP A 44 -7.56 16.92 -1.13
CA ASP A 44 -8.11 18.05 -0.37
C ASP A 44 -8.95 17.63 0.84
N LEU A 45 -9.35 16.35 0.95
CA LEU A 45 -10.16 15.85 2.08
C LEU A 45 -9.38 15.81 3.40
N VAL A 46 -8.05 15.68 3.34
CA VAL A 46 -7.17 15.68 4.50
C VAL A 46 -6.13 16.78 4.31
N PRO A 47 -6.38 17.98 4.86
CA PRO A 47 -5.39 19.06 4.83
C PRO A 47 -4.06 18.59 5.43
N ASP A 48 -2.97 18.94 4.76
CA ASP A 48 -1.60 18.56 5.13
C ASP A 48 -1.34 17.04 5.13
N GLY A 49 -2.21 16.25 4.50
CA GLY A 49 -2.07 14.79 4.39
C GLY A 49 -0.97 14.38 3.42
N ASP A 50 -0.05 13.53 3.89
CA ASP A 50 0.96 12.90 3.04
C ASP A 50 0.43 11.63 2.37
N ARG A 51 0.66 11.48 1.06
CA ARG A 51 0.32 10.24 0.32
C ARG A 51 1.22 9.09 0.78
N GLY A 52 0.63 8.06 1.40
CA GLY A 52 1.38 6.93 1.97
C GLY A 52 1.88 5.88 0.95
N GLY A 53 1.04 5.51 -0.03
CA GLY A 53 1.31 4.48 -1.03
C GLY A 53 0.23 4.44 -2.11
N ALA A 54 0.48 3.71 -3.20
CA ALA A 54 -0.46 3.54 -4.31
C ALA A 54 -0.37 2.10 -4.81
N MET A 55 -1.24 1.23 -4.29
CA MET A 55 -1.37 -0.16 -4.76
C MET A 55 -2.56 -0.24 -5.72
N ALA A 56 -2.42 -1.05 -6.77
CA ALA A 56 -3.46 -1.17 -7.79
C ALA A 56 -3.62 -2.62 -8.26
N VAL A 57 -4.82 -2.91 -8.78
CA VAL A 57 -5.12 -4.13 -9.52
C VAL A 57 -6.09 -3.77 -10.64
N THR A 58 -5.79 -4.23 -11.85
CA THR A 58 -6.68 -4.04 -13.01
C THR A 58 -7.79 -5.08 -12.95
N ILE A 59 -9.04 -4.61 -13.00
CA ILE A 59 -10.23 -5.46 -13.10
C ILE A 59 -10.80 -5.26 -14.50
N ASP A 60 -10.87 -6.34 -15.28
CA ASP A 60 -11.42 -6.33 -16.64
C ASP A 60 -12.96 -6.34 -16.62
N ALA A 61 -13.54 -5.27 -16.06
CA ALA A 61 -14.98 -5.05 -15.96
C ALA A 61 -15.29 -3.55 -15.89
N PRO A 62 -16.47 -3.10 -16.36
CA PRO A 62 -16.84 -1.70 -16.29
C PRO A 62 -17.11 -1.25 -14.84
N PRO A 63 -16.89 0.04 -14.49
CA PRO A 63 -16.99 0.52 -13.11
C PRO A 63 -18.36 0.31 -12.45
N ASP A 64 -19.45 0.32 -13.22
CA ASP A 64 -20.81 0.08 -12.75
C ASP A 64 -21.04 -1.36 -12.27
N GLN A 65 -20.25 -2.32 -12.76
CA GLN A 65 -20.25 -3.70 -12.28
C GLN A 65 -19.33 -3.90 -11.07
N VAL A 66 -18.25 -3.13 -10.97
CA VAL A 66 -17.27 -3.23 -9.88
C VAL A 66 -17.74 -2.49 -8.62
N TRP A 67 -18.29 -1.28 -8.78
CA TRP A 67 -18.63 -0.38 -7.68
C TRP A 67 -19.58 -0.97 -6.62
N PRO A 68 -20.63 -1.74 -6.99
CA PRO A 68 -21.51 -2.37 -6.00
C PRO A 68 -20.77 -3.28 -5.01
N TRP A 69 -19.69 -3.94 -5.44
CA TRP A 69 -18.86 -4.78 -4.56
C TRP A 69 -17.95 -3.97 -3.64
N LEU A 70 -17.45 -2.82 -4.11
CA LEU A 70 -16.57 -1.94 -3.32
C LEU A 70 -17.34 -1.17 -2.25
N VAL A 71 -18.51 -0.63 -2.59
CA VAL A 71 -19.28 0.23 -1.68
C VAL A 71 -19.82 -0.51 -0.46
N GLN A 72 -19.95 -1.84 -0.55
CA GLN A 72 -20.36 -2.70 0.55
C GLN A 72 -19.21 -3.18 1.43
N LEU A 73 -17.95 -2.77 1.19
CA LEU A 73 -16.83 -3.18 2.04
C LEU A 73 -16.94 -2.54 3.44
N GLY A 74 -16.77 -3.35 4.48
CA GLY A 74 -16.76 -2.89 5.87
C GLY A 74 -17.38 -3.88 6.87
N GLY A 75 -16.98 -3.76 8.14
CA GLY A 75 -17.41 -4.66 9.22
C GLY A 75 -18.92 -4.74 9.43
N ASP A 76 -19.62 -3.61 9.26
CA ASP A 76 -21.09 -3.54 9.36
C ASP A 76 -21.80 -3.60 7.99
N ARG A 77 -21.09 -4.07 6.95
CA ARG A 77 -21.60 -4.18 5.57
C ARG A 77 -21.42 -5.61 5.05
N GLY A 78 -20.93 -5.79 3.82
CA GLY A 78 -20.68 -7.09 3.19
C GLY A 78 -19.42 -7.81 3.65
N GLY A 79 -18.73 -7.31 4.70
CA GLY A 79 -17.47 -7.86 5.21
C GLY A 79 -16.23 -7.21 4.57
N TRP A 80 -15.05 -7.73 4.93
CA TRP A 80 -13.74 -7.21 4.49
C TRP A 80 -13.11 -8.02 3.34
N TYR A 81 -13.75 -9.11 2.89
CA TYR A 81 -13.27 -10.01 1.84
C TYR A 81 -11.80 -10.47 2.04
N SER A 82 -11.37 -10.60 3.30
CA SER A 82 -10.00 -10.97 3.67
C SER A 82 -9.82 -12.46 3.93
N TRP A 83 -10.93 -13.21 4.01
CA TRP A 83 -10.93 -14.63 4.34
C TRP A 83 -11.97 -15.36 3.50
N ASP A 84 -11.49 -16.27 2.66
CA ASP A 84 -12.34 -17.10 1.81
C ASP A 84 -12.56 -18.50 2.40
N HIS A 85 -11.84 -18.83 3.49
CA HIS A 85 -11.96 -20.06 4.27
C HIS A 85 -11.73 -19.78 5.77
N LEU A 86 -12.55 -20.40 6.64
CA LEU A 86 -12.39 -20.44 8.10
C LEU A 86 -11.57 -21.66 8.54
#